data_AF-A0A1F8P5Y4-F1
#
_entry.id   AF-A0A1F8P5Y4-F1
#
_cell.length_a   1.000
_cell.length_b   1.000
_cell.length_c   1.000
_cell.angle_alpha   90.00
_cell.angle_beta   90.00
_cell.angle_gamma   90.00
#
_symmetry.space_group_name_H-M   'P 1'
#
loop_
_entity.id
_entity.type
_entity.pdbx_description
1 polymer ?
#
loop_
_entity_poly.entity_id
_entity_poly.type
_entity_poly.pdbx_seq_one_letter_code
_entity_poly.pdbx_strand_id
1 'polypeptide(L)'
;EGFLFAVKLWQKFTHPKMYKEATGEEAIIAQSDVDLFKHSIEPLYKVGKLGALLTQFPPSFKNDNYGRQMLGAVAKAFGEYRLAVELRDRGWSDDASTAGFLRENKMAWVQIDEPKFSTSVAEDLPVTADFAYLRFHGRNAKDWWTGDAETRYKYLYSAEEIEGLAERVKAAAEKVKMLFVFFNNHWQGYAPRNANDLKKSLQLRFQQIPVNLEMMQDKRDIETGLGVKF
;
A
#
# COMPACT_ATOMS: atom_id res chain seq x y z
N GLU A 1 17.32 7.01 -12.80
CA GLU A 1 16.01 6.97 -13.48
C GLU A 1 15.23 5.71 -13.07
N GLY A 2 13.93 5.58 -13.37
CA GLY A 2 13.16 4.34 -13.13
C GLY A 2 12.45 4.15 -11.78
N PHE A 3 12.84 4.87 -10.71
CA PHE A 3 12.11 4.78 -9.42
C PHE A 3 10.75 5.49 -9.47
N LEU A 4 9.71 4.90 -8.89
CA LEU A 4 8.35 5.45 -8.76
C LEU A 4 7.91 5.46 -7.29
N PHE A 5 7.10 6.45 -6.93
CA PHE A 5 6.48 6.56 -5.61
C PHE A 5 5.02 6.11 -5.66
N ALA A 6 4.58 5.39 -4.63
CA ALA A 6 3.16 5.28 -4.31
C ALA A 6 2.86 6.21 -3.13
N VAL A 7 1.81 7.02 -3.24
CA VAL A 7 1.44 7.99 -2.21
C VAL A 7 0.09 7.60 -1.64
N LYS A 8 0.00 7.46 -0.31
CA LYS A 8 -1.28 7.21 0.36
C LYS A 8 -2.10 8.49 0.37
N LEU A 9 -3.39 8.39 0.03
CA LEU A 9 -4.31 9.52 0.16
C LEU A 9 -4.36 10.03 1.60
N TRP A 10 -4.59 11.34 1.72
CA TRP A 10 -4.75 11.98 3.02
C TRP A 10 -5.86 11.32 3.84
N GLN A 11 -5.60 11.10 5.13
CA GLN A 11 -6.51 10.39 6.02
C GLN A 11 -7.90 11.03 6.11
N LYS A 12 -8.02 12.34 5.85
CA LYS A 12 -9.30 13.06 5.79
C LYS A 12 -10.28 12.42 4.79
N PHE A 13 -9.77 11.85 3.70
CA PHE A 13 -10.59 11.23 2.64
C PHE A 13 -10.99 9.78 2.90
N THR A 14 -10.31 9.09 3.82
CA THR A 14 -10.41 7.63 3.96
C THR A 14 -10.70 7.15 5.38
N HIS A 15 -10.37 7.96 6.38
CA HIS A 15 -10.44 7.60 7.80
C HIS A 15 -10.99 8.78 8.63
N PRO A 16 -12.28 9.14 8.48
CA PRO A 16 -12.86 10.31 9.12
C PRO A 16 -12.74 10.30 10.65
N LYS A 17 -12.87 9.12 11.28
CA LYS A 17 -12.70 8.97 12.73
C LYS A 17 -11.28 9.29 13.20
N MET A 18 -10.26 8.70 12.54
CA MET A 18 -8.87 8.99 12.87
C MET A 18 -8.49 10.44 12.56
N TYR A 19 -9.06 11.04 11.50
CA TYR A 19 -8.87 12.46 11.23
C TYR A 19 -9.37 13.32 12.39
N LYS A 20 -10.59 13.05 12.89
CA LYS A 20 -11.16 13.76 14.04
C LYS A 20 -10.35 13.55 15.31
N GLU A 21 -9.90 12.33 15.58
CA GLU A 21 -9.05 12.03 16.74
C GLU A 21 -7.71 12.78 16.68
N ALA A 22 -7.11 12.91 15.50
CA ALA A 22 -5.82 13.57 15.32
C ALA A 22 -5.88 15.11 15.29
N THR A 23 -7.01 15.68 14.84
CA THR A 23 -7.13 17.13 14.58
C THR A 23 -8.15 17.85 15.47
N GLY A 24 -9.09 17.11 16.08
CA GLY A 24 -10.26 17.66 16.75
C GLY A 24 -11.40 18.08 15.80
N GLU A 25 -11.20 18.01 14.48
CA GLU A 25 -12.15 18.49 13.48
C GLU A 25 -12.91 17.36 12.79
N GLU A 26 -14.16 17.61 12.41
CA GLU A 26 -14.89 16.68 11.54
C GLU A 26 -14.24 16.62 10.15
N ALA A 27 -14.19 15.42 9.57
CA ALA A 27 -13.63 15.20 8.23
C ALA A 27 -14.61 15.64 7.12
N ILE A 28 -14.97 16.93 7.11
CA ILE A 28 -15.76 17.53 6.04
C ILE A 28 -14.84 17.76 4.84
N ILE A 29 -15.09 17.03 3.75
CA ILE A 29 -14.28 17.10 2.53
C ILE A 29 -14.81 18.22 1.65
N ALA A 30 -14.02 19.28 1.49
CA ALA A 30 -14.27 20.36 0.55
C ALA A 30 -13.41 20.22 -0.72
N GLN A 31 -13.79 20.91 -1.80
CA GLN A 31 -12.99 20.93 -3.04
C GLN A 31 -11.56 21.44 -2.78
N SER A 32 -11.39 22.42 -1.89
CA SER A 32 -10.08 22.94 -1.51
C SER A 32 -9.16 21.90 -0.88
N ASP A 33 -9.70 20.89 -0.18
CA ASP A 33 -8.91 19.78 0.37
C ASP A 33 -8.34 18.90 -0.75
N VAL A 34 -9.17 18.62 -1.77
CA VAL A 34 -8.77 17.85 -2.95
C VAL A 34 -7.68 18.61 -3.72
N ASP A 35 -7.88 19.91 -3.94
CA ASP A 35 -6.94 20.76 -4.66
C ASP A 35 -5.59 20.86 -3.93
N LEU A 36 -5.62 21.02 -2.60
CA LEU A 36 -4.42 21.04 -1.76
C LEU A 36 -3.65 19.72 -1.86
N PHE A 37 -4.33 18.58 -1.79
CA PHE A 37 -3.67 17.29 -1.93
C PHE A 37 -3.06 17.12 -3.33
N LYS A 38 -3.80 17.45 -4.39
CA LYS A 38 -3.30 17.40 -5.77
C LYS A 38 -2.08 18.27 -5.98
N HIS A 39 -2.11 19.50 -5.47
CA HIS A 39 -0.97 20.42 -5.51
C HIS A 39 0.26 19.83 -4.81
N SER A 40 0.05 19.15 -3.68
CA SER A 40 1.14 18.56 -2.88
C SER A 40 1.84 17.39 -3.59
N ILE A 41 1.13 16.63 -4.42
CA ILE A 41 1.69 15.52 -5.20
C ILE A 41 2.10 15.92 -6.63
N GLU A 42 1.78 17.14 -7.05
CA GLU A 42 2.00 17.65 -8.40
C GLU A 42 3.46 17.52 -8.87
N PRO A 43 4.49 17.81 -8.03
CA PRO A 43 5.88 17.64 -8.46
C PRO A 43 6.21 16.21 -8.89
N LEU A 44 5.71 15.21 -8.16
CA LEU A 44 5.90 13.80 -8.50
C LEU A 44 5.14 13.43 -9.78
N TYR A 45 3.94 13.98 -9.96
CA TYR A 45 3.12 13.71 -11.15
C TYR A 45 3.76 14.32 -12.41
N LYS A 46 4.13 15.61 -12.38
CA LYS A 46 4.70 16.34 -13.53
C LYS A 46 6.00 15.71 -14.06
N VAL A 47 6.84 15.17 -13.17
CA VAL A 47 8.11 14.53 -13.56
C VAL A 47 7.97 13.02 -13.78
N GLY A 48 6.75 12.49 -13.85
CA GLY A 48 6.49 11.07 -14.14
C GLY A 48 6.94 10.10 -13.04
N LYS A 49 7.03 10.57 -11.79
CA LYS A 49 7.48 9.81 -10.63
C LYS A 49 6.34 9.30 -9.74
N LEU A 50 5.13 9.78 -9.94
CA LEU A 50 3.95 9.25 -9.27
C LEU A 50 3.49 7.95 -9.94
N GLY A 51 3.70 6.83 -9.26
CA GLY A 51 3.29 5.50 -9.71
C GLY A 51 1.79 5.27 -9.51
N ALA A 52 1.31 5.38 -8.26
CA ALA A 52 -0.09 5.20 -7.88
C ALA A 52 -0.46 5.95 -6.60
N LEU A 53 -1.74 6.24 -6.42
CA LEU A 53 -2.33 6.71 -5.18
C LEU A 53 -2.99 5.54 -4.45
N LEU A 54 -2.53 5.26 -3.23
CA LEU A 54 -3.12 4.25 -2.35
C LEU A 54 -4.31 4.87 -1.58
N THR A 55 -5.50 4.37 -1.89
CA THR A 55 -6.77 4.72 -1.26
C THR A 55 -7.16 3.58 -0.32
N GLN A 56 -6.55 3.56 0.87
CA GLN A 56 -6.82 2.51 1.85
C GLN A 56 -7.92 2.93 2.81
N PHE A 57 -8.95 2.09 2.94
CA PHE A 57 -10.06 2.29 3.87
C PHE A 57 -9.96 1.35 5.08
N PRO A 58 -10.49 1.75 6.25
CA PRO A 58 -10.47 0.91 7.45
C PRO A 58 -11.44 -0.27 7.32
N PRO A 59 -11.31 -1.31 8.16
CA PRO A 59 -12.27 -2.44 8.21
C PRO A 59 -13.72 -2.03 8.55
N SER A 60 -13.92 -0.85 9.13
CA SER A 60 -15.25 -0.27 9.39
C SER A 60 -15.92 0.32 8.14
N PHE A 61 -15.20 0.47 7.03
CA PHE A 61 -15.74 0.95 5.75
C PHE A 61 -16.45 -0.21 5.03
N LYS A 62 -17.78 -0.22 5.11
CA LYS A 62 -18.63 -1.31 4.60
C LYS A 62 -19.12 -1.03 3.19
N ASN A 63 -19.48 -2.11 2.48
CA ASN A 63 -20.19 -2.02 1.21
C ASN A 63 -21.67 -1.67 1.45
N ASP A 64 -21.92 -0.42 1.82
CA ASP A 64 -23.25 0.17 1.95
C ASP A 64 -23.38 1.41 1.04
N ASN A 65 -24.53 2.09 1.08
CA ASN A 65 -24.77 3.28 0.26
C ASN A 65 -23.72 4.37 0.49
N TYR A 66 -23.31 4.59 1.74
CA TYR A 66 -22.30 5.58 2.08
C TYR A 66 -20.93 5.19 1.52
N GLY A 67 -20.50 3.94 1.72
CA GLY A 67 -19.25 3.42 1.20
C GLY A 67 -19.16 3.52 -0.31
N ARG A 68 -20.23 3.17 -1.03
CA ARG A 68 -20.27 3.28 -2.51
C ARG A 68 -20.24 4.71 -3.00
N GLN A 69 -20.99 5.61 -2.36
CA GLN A 69 -20.92 7.04 -2.67
C GLN A 69 -19.51 7.58 -2.45
N MET A 70 -18.86 7.16 -1.37
CA MET A 70 -17.51 7.62 -1.06
C MET A 70 -16.48 7.09 -2.07
N LEU A 71 -16.55 5.81 -2.46
CA LEU A 71 -15.69 5.31 -3.55
C LEU A 71 -15.92 6.06 -4.86
N GLY A 72 -17.18 6.35 -5.20
CA GLY A 72 -17.52 7.14 -6.39
C GLY A 72 -16.94 8.56 -6.36
N ALA A 73 -16.99 9.21 -5.20
CA ALA A 73 -16.39 10.54 -5.03
C ALA A 73 -14.86 10.51 -5.09
N VAL A 74 -14.19 9.48 -4.53
CA VAL A 74 -12.73 9.28 -4.75
C VAL A 74 -12.42 9.13 -6.23
N ALA A 75 -13.14 8.25 -6.93
CA ALA A 75 -12.93 8.01 -8.36
C ALA A 75 -13.10 9.30 -9.18
N LYS A 76 -14.15 10.09 -8.88
CA LYS A 76 -14.38 11.38 -9.52
C LYS A 76 -13.28 12.40 -9.23
N ALA A 77 -12.81 12.48 -7.98
CA ALA A 77 -11.84 13.47 -7.56
C ALA A 77 -10.42 13.17 -8.07
N PHE A 78 -10.02 11.89 -8.10
CA PHE A 78 -8.64 11.47 -8.31
C PHE A 78 -8.44 10.50 -9.49
N GLY A 79 -9.47 10.28 -10.33
CA GLY A 79 -9.42 9.33 -11.45
C GLY A 79 -8.46 9.68 -12.59
N GLU A 80 -7.85 10.86 -12.57
CA GLU A 80 -6.72 11.20 -13.46
C GLU A 80 -5.41 10.49 -13.08
N TYR A 81 -5.32 9.97 -11.86
CA TYR A 81 -4.18 9.21 -11.35
C TYR A 81 -4.49 7.70 -11.32
N ARG A 82 -3.45 6.86 -11.25
CA ARG A 82 -3.62 5.44 -10.97
C ARG A 82 -4.08 5.26 -9.52
N LEU A 83 -5.31 4.79 -9.32
CA LEU A 83 -5.90 4.59 -8.00
C LEU A 83 -5.83 3.12 -7.58
N ALA A 84 -5.14 2.84 -6.47
CA ALA A 84 -5.14 1.53 -5.83
C ALA A 84 -6.05 1.58 -4.60
N VAL A 85 -7.18 0.86 -4.62
CA VAL A 85 -8.19 0.89 -3.56
C VAL A 85 -8.06 -0.36 -2.69
N GLU A 86 -7.85 -0.14 -1.40
CA GLU A 86 -7.74 -1.23 -0.43
C GLU A 86 -8.98 -1.26 0.47
N LEU A 87 -9.75 -2.32 0.29
CA LEU A 87 -10.98 -2.63 1.01
C LEU A 87 -10.69 -3.81 1.94
N ARG A 88 -11.05 -3.69 3.22
CA ARG A 88 -10.70 -4.67 4.27
C ARG A 88 -11.87 -5.46 4.81
N ASP A 89 -13.08 -5.15 4.37
CA ASP A 89 -14.30 -5.84 4.77
C ASP A 89 -14.82 -6.76 3.67
N ARG A 90 -15.23 -7.97 4.06
CA ARG A 90 -15.77 -8.99 3.14
C ARG A 90 -17.01 -8.56 2.37
N GLY A 91 -17.81 -7.62 2.86
CA GLY A 91 -18.99 -7.15 2.15
C GLY A 91 -18.66 -6.58 0.77
N TRP A 92 -17.42 -6.12 0.55
CA TRP A 92 -16.93 -5.71 -0.75
C TRP A 92 -16.63 -6.90 -1.68
N SER A 93 -15.98 -7.96 -1.17
CA SER A 93 -15.65 -9.15 -1.97
C SER A 93 -16.83 -10.07 -2.21
N ASP A 94 -17.79 -10.12 -1.30
CA ASP A 94 -18.98 -10.97 -1.39
C ASP A 94 -19.99 -10.42 -2.43
N ASP A 95 -19.88 -9.13 -2.77
CA ASP A 95 -20.70 -8.48 -3.78
C ASP A 95 -19.98 -8.47 -5.14
N ALA A 96 -20.48 -9.28 -6.06
CA ALA A 96 -19.93 -9.42 -7.41
C ALA A 96 -19.89 -8.11 -8.21
N SER A 97 -20.73 -7.12 -7.88
CA SER A 97 -20.74 -5.82 -8.56
C SER A 97 -19.55 -4.93 -8.22
N THR A 98 -18.86 -5.18 -7.10
CA THR A 98 -17.70 -4.38 -6.66
C THR A 98 -16.60 -4.42 -7.72
N ALA A 99 -16.27 -5.60 -8.25
CA ALA A 99 -15.24 -5.73 -9.27
C ALA A 99 -15.60 -4.98 -10.58
N GLY A 100 -16.88 -4.97 -10.96
CA GLY A 100 -17.38 -4.21 -12.10
C GLY A 100 -17.20 -2.71 -11.90
N PHE A 101 -17.65 -2.20 -10.75
CA PHE A 101 -17.51 -0.79 -10.37
C PHE A 101 -16.04 -0.32 -10.37
N LEU A 102 -15.13 -1.13 -9.80
CA LEU A 102 -13.70 -0.79 -9.80
C LEU A 102 -13.11 -0.75 -11.22
N ARG A 103 -13.52 -1.68 -12.12
CA ARG A 103 -13.08 -1.68 -13.53
C ARG A 103 -13.58 -0.47 -14.31
N GLU A 104 -14.85 -0.14 -14.17
CA GLU A 104 -15.46 1.04 -14.81
C GLU A 104 -14.72 2.33 -14.46
N ASN A 105 -14.23 2.41 -13.22
CA ASN A 105 -13.48 3.56 -12.70
C ASN A 105 -11.95 3.40 -12.79
N LYS A 106 -11.45 2.33 -13.44
CA LYS A 106 -10.00 2.04 -13.61
C LYS A 106 -9.22 2.00 -12.29
N MET A 107 -9.84 1.53 -11.23
CA MET A 107 -9.24 1.42 -9.90
C MET A 107 -8.71 0.01 -9.67
N ALA A 108 -7.45 -0.12 -9.27
CA ALA A 108 -6.87 -1.41 -8.93
C ALA A 108 -7.32 -1.83 -7.53
N TRP A 109 -8.02 -2.95 -7.42
CA TRP A 109 -8.31 -3.59 -6.14
C TRP A 109 -7.01 -4.10 -5.54
N VAL A 110 -6.60 -3.51 -4.42
CA VAL A 110 -5.38 -3.91 -3.71
C VAL A 110 -5.56 -5.32 -3.18
N GLN A 111 -4.64 -6.22 -3.55
CA GLN A 111 -4.58 -7.56 -2.98
C GLN A 111 -3.79 -7.49 -1.68
N ILE A 112 -4.41 -7.92 -0.58
CA ILE A 112 -3.80 -7.87 0.75
C ILE A 112 -3.45 -9.27 1.25
N ASP A 113 -2.28 -9.39 1.89
CA ASP A 113 -1.95 -10.51 2.76
C ASP A 113 -1.97 -10.00 4.21
N GLU A 114 -2.86 -10.58 4.99
CA GLU A 114 -3.12 -10.28 6.40
C GLU A 114 -3.68 -11.54 7.08
N PRO A 115 -3.71 -11.64 8.42
CA PRO A 115 -4.40 -12.74 9.07
C PRO A 115 -5.88 -12.74 8.68
N LYS A 116 -6.43 -13.92 8.39
CA LYS A 116 -7.80 -14.05 7.92
C LYS A 116 -8.77 -14.18 9.09
N PHE A 117 -9.75 -13.29 9.13
CA PHE A 117 -10.88 -13.31 10.07
C PHE A 117 -12.19 -13.51 9.30
N SER A 118 -13.28 -13.80 10.01
CA SER A 118 -14.60 -14.01 9.41
C SER A 118 -15.14 -12.80 8.64
N THR A 119 -14.61 -11.60 8.90
CA THR A 119 -14.96 -10.32 8.28
C THR A 119 -13.94 -9.85 7.24
N SER A 120 -12.80 -10.54 7.09
CA SER A 120 -11.74 -10.15 6.16
C SER A 120 -12.20 -10.29 4.72
N VAL A 121 -11.76 -9.35 3.89
CA VAL A 121 -11.91 -9.44 2.44
C VAL A 121 -11.33 -10.77 1.90
N ALA A 122 -11.94 -11.28 0.83
CA ALA A 122 -11.48 -12.49 0.15
C ALA A 122 -9.99 -12.42 -0.21
N GLU A 123 -9.31 -13.57 -0.18
CA GLU A 123 -7.89 -13.66 -0.52
C GLU A 123 -7.63 -13.49 -2.02
N ASP A 124 -8.45 -14.16 -2.83
CA ASP A 124 -8.39 -14.10 -4.28
C ASP A 124 -9.32 -13.01 -4.82
N LEU A 125 -8.72 -11.86 -5.11
CA LEU A 125 -9.41 -10.72 -5.68
C LEU A 125 -9.10 -10.59 -7.18
N PRO A 126 -10.09 -10.22 -8.00
CA PRO A 126 -9.88 -10.06 -9.43
C PRO A 126 -9.01 -8.82 -9.72
N VAL A 127 -8.23 -8.91 -10.81
CA VAL A 127 -7.58 -7.73 -11.40
C VAL A 127 -8.67 -6.82 -12.01
N THR A 128 -8.61 -5.54 -11.64
CA THR A 128 -9.64 -4.54 -11.92
C THR A 128 -9.11 -3.28 -12.61
N ALA A 129 -7.80 -3.20 -12.87
CA ALA A 129 -7.17 -2.14 -13.65
C ALA A 129 -6.06 -2.71 -14.55
N ASP A 130 -5.43 -1.84 -15.35
CA ASP A 130 -4.27 -2.19 -16.19
C ASP A 130 -2.95 -2.35 -15.40
N PHE A 131 -3.02 -2.13 -14.09
CA PHE A 131 -1.97 -2.34 -13.10
C PHE A 131 -2.52 -3.11 -11.90
N ALA A 132 -1.63 -3.72 -11.12
CA ALA A 132 -1.99 -4.35 -9.84
C ALA A 132 -1.13 -3.82 -8.70
N TYR A 133 -1.66 -3.97 -7.48
CA TYR A 133 -1.08 -3.45 -6.26
C TYR A 133 -1.24 -4.48 -5.15
N LEU A 134 -0.14 -4.96 -4.59
CA LEU A 134 -0.11 -5.96 -3.53
C LEU A 134 0.48 -5.35 -2.25
N ARG A 135 -0.14 -5.66 -1.11
CA ARG A 135 0.36 -5.25 0.21
C ARG A 135 0.39 -6.41 1.18
N PHE A 136 1.57 -6.66 1.73
CA PHE A 136 1.82 -7.77 2.65
C PHE A 136 2.01 -7.23 4.07
N HIS A 137 1.02 -7.41 4.93
CA HIS A 137 0.99 -6.85 6.28
C HIS A 137 1.60 -7.76 7.34
N GLY A 138 1.85 -9.03 7.02
CA GLY A 138 2.14 -10.08 7.98
C GLY A 138 0.89 -10.83 8.41
N ARG A 139 1.06 -11.95 9.11
CA ARG A 139 -0.02 -12.83 9.55
C ARG A 139 -0.06 -13.01 11.07
N ASN A 140 0.32 -11.97 11.83
CA ASN A 140 0.25 -11.98 13.29
C ASN A 140 -1.21 -11.88 13.80
N ALA A 141 -1.95 -12.99 13.75
CA ALA A 141 -3.35 -13.05 14.18
C ALA A 141 -3.54 -12.68 15.65
N LYS A 142 -2.55 -12.99 16.51
CA LYS A 142 -2.60 -12.82 17.96
C LYS A 142 -2.75 -11.35 18.37
N ASP A 143 -1.93 -10.48 17.78
CA ASP A 143 -1.87 -9.06 18.15
C ASP A 143 -2.57 -8.15 17.12
N TRP A 144 -3.29 -8.73 16.15
CA TRP A 144 -3.85 -7.95 15.04
C TRP A 144 -4.85 -6.89 15.50
N TRP A 145 -5.74 -7.24 16.44
CA TRP A 145 -6.77 -6.32 16.96
C TRP A 145 -6.44 -5.71 18.32
N THR A 146 -5.52 -6.32 19.06
CA THR A 146 -5.18 -5.97 20.45
C THR A 146 -3.82 -5.29 20.58
N GLY A 147 -2.94 -5.46 19.60
CA GLY A 147 -1.64 -4.82 19.54
C GLY A 147 -1.72 -3.35 19.11
N ASP A 148 -0.58 -2.69 19.24
CA ASP A 148 -0.34 -1.33 18.78
C ASP A 148 0.05 -1.26 17.29
N ALA A 149 0.45 -0.07 16.85
CA ALA A 149 0.85 0.19 15.47
C ALA A 149 2.08 -0.63 15.02
N GLU A 150 2.87 -1.22 15.93
CA GLU A 150 4.06 -1.99 15.58
C GLU A 150 3.83 -3.49 15.73
N THR A 151 3.28 -3.92 16.86
CA THR A 151 3.05 -5.33 17.22
C THR A 151 2.03 -6.01 16.30
N ARG A 152 1.02 -5.27 15.82
CA ARG A 152 0.10 -5.73 14.76
C ARG A 152 0.85 -6.26 13.54
N TYR A 153 1.94 -5.59 13.16
CA TYR A 153 2.72 -5.88 11.95
C TYR A 153 4.02 -6.65 12.26
N LYS A 154 4.15 -7.19 13.48
CA LYS A 154 5.27 -8.02 13.92
C LYS A 154 5.16 -9.43 13.35
N TYR A 155 5.56 -9.57 12.10
CA TYR A 155 5.57 -10.86 11.41
C TYR A 155 6.72 -10.94 10.42
N LEU A 156 7.57 -11.95 10.55
CA LEU A 156 8.61 -12.26 9.56
C LEU A 156 8.11 -13.44 8.75
N TYR A 157 7.83 -13.22 7.46
CA TYR A 157 7.38 -14.30 6.58
C TYR A 157 8.46 -15.38 6.47
N SER A 158 8.02 -16.64 6.51
CA SER A 158 8.88 -17.80 6.29
C SER A 158 9.29 -17.94 4.82
N ALA A 159 10.28 -18.79 4.51
CA ALA A 159 10.67 -19.04 3.13
C ALA A 159 9.52 -19.62 2.28
N GLU A 160 8.76 -20.57 2.83
CA GLU A 160 7.58 -21.16 2.19
C GLU A 160 6.49 -20.11 1.92
N GLU A 161 6.24 -19.22 2.87
CA GLU A 161 5.27 -18.13 2.68
C GLU A 161 5.73 -17.16 1.60
N ILE A 162 7.03 -16.83 1.55
CA ILE A 162 7.62 -15.99 0.49
C ILE A 162 7.44 -16.64 -0.89
N GLU A 163 7.62 -17.95 -1.02
CA GLU A 163 7.36 -18.67 -2.27
C GLU A 163 5.89 -18.56 -2.68
N GLY A 164 4.95 -18.79 -1.76
CA GLY A 164 3.53 -18.60 -2.02
C GLY A 164 3.18 -17.16 -2.45
N LEU A 165 3.77 -16.16 -1.79
CA LEU A 165 3.62 -14.75 -2.19
C LEU A 165 4.24 -14.48 -3.57
N ALA A 166 5.37 -15.11 -3.91
CA ALA A 166 6.01 -14.97 -5.22
C ALA A 166 5.12 -15.50 -6.34
N GLU A 167 4.44 -16.64 -6.15
CA GLU A 167 3.49 -17.17 -7.13
C GLU A 167 2.29 -16.23 -7.33
N ARG A 168 1.76 -15.65 -6.26
CA ARG A 168 0.69 -14.62 -6.36
C ARG A 168 1.17 -13.39 -7.14
N VAL A 169 2.40 -12.94 -6.90
CA VAL A 169 3.02 -11.81 -7.63
C VAL A 169 3.18 -12.15 -9.12
N LYS A 170 3.65 -13.34 -9.47
CA LYS A 170 3.77 -13.79 -10.88
C LYS A 170 2.41 -13.84 -11.57
N ALA A 171 1.41 -14.47 -10.94
CA ALA A 171 0.06 -14.57 -11.49
C ALA A 171 -0.60 -13.20 -11.69
N ALA A 172 -0.30 -12.21 -10.84
CA ALA A 172 -0.73 -10.83 -11.05
C ALA A 172 0.05 -10.18 -12.21
N ALA A 173 1.37 -10.36 -12.28
CA ALA A 173 2.24 -9.78 -13.30
C ALA A 173 1.86 -10.22 -14.72
N GLU A 174 1.38 -11.44 -14.91
CA GLU A 174 0.91 -11.95 -16.21
C GLU A 174 -0.32 -11.20 -16.76
N LYS A 175 -1.08 -10.53 -15.88
CA LYS A 175 -2.36 -9.91 -16.22
C LYS A 175 -2.27 -8.40 -16.42
N VAL A 176 -1.15 -7.78 -16.06
CA VAL A 176 -1.02 -6.32 -15.99
C VAL A 176 0.30 -5.81 -16.56
N LYS A 177 0.33 -4.54 -16.94
CA LYS A 177 1.55 -3.90 -17.48
C LYS A 177 2.46 -3.35 -16.39
N MET A 178 1.92 -3.12 -15.19
CA MET A 178 2.61 -2.50 -14.08
C MET A 178 2.15 -3.15 -12.77
N LEU A 179 3.11 -3.49 -11.91
CA LEU A 179 2.85 -4.16 -10.64
C LEU A 179 3.58 -3.45 -9.52
N PHE A 180 2.86 -3.11 -8.46
CA PHE A 180 3.45 -2.61 -7.23
C PHE A 180 3.30 -3.65 -6.12
N VAL A 181 4.37 -3.91 -5.38
CA VAL A 181 4.38 -4.86 -4.26
C VAL A 181 5.03 -4.18 -3.06
N PHE A 182 4.32 -4.12 -1.94
CA PHE A 182 4.78 -3.47 -0.72
C PHE A 182 4.69 -4.40 0.48
N PHE A 183 5.79 -4.50 1.22
CA PHE A 183 5.81 -5.10 2.55
C PHE A 183 5.52 -4.02 3.60
N ASN A 184 4.56 -4.28 4.48
CA ASN A 184 4.11 -3.40 5.55
C ASN A 184 4.29 -4.04 6.94
N ASN A 185 4.94 -5.21 7.01
CA ASN A 185 5.36 -5.88 8.25
C ASN A 185 6.63 -5.21 8.82
N HIS A 186 6.53 -3.94 9.22
CA HIS A 186 7.68 -3.06 9.45
C HIS A 186 8.45 -3.28 10.77
N TRP A 187 8.03 -4.22 11.61
CA TRP A 187 8.71 -4.52 12.88
C TRP A 187 10.20 -4.84 12.65
N GLN A 188 11.09 -4.08 13.31
CA GLN A 188 12.55 -4.31 13.33
C GLN A 188 13.19 -4.64 11.97
N GLY A 189 12.72 -4.01 10.89
CA GLY A 189 13.29 -4.23 9.56
C GLY A 189 12.90 -5.55 8.88
N TYR A 190 11.82 -6.21 9.31
CA TYR A 190 11.31 -7.42 8.64
C TYR A 190 10.85 -7.14 7.22
N ALA A 191 10.15 -6.02 6.97
CA ALA A 191 9.70 -5.63 5.65
C ALA A 191 10.83 -5.58 4.58
N PRO A 192 11.95 -4.83 4.78
CA PRO A 192 13.04 -4.83 3.80
C PRO A 192 13.73 -6.20 3.65
N ARG A 193 13.81 -7.01 4.72
CA ARG A 193 14.31 -8.39 4.63
C ARG A 193 13.41 -9.24 3.73
N ASN A 194 12.11 -9.29 4.00
CA ASN A 194 11.17 -10.08 3.20
C ASN A 194 11.02 -9.55 1.76
N ALA A 195 11.17 -8.24 1.54
CA ALA A 195 11.27 -7.69 0.19
C ALA A 195 12.48 -8.23 -0.59
N ASN A 196 13.63 -8.40 0.09
CA ASN A 196 14.80 -9.04 -0.52
C ASN A 196 14.60 -10.54 -0.74
N ASP A 197 13.95 -11.24 0.19
CA ASP A 197 13.63 -12.66 0.03
C ASP A 197 12.69 -12.89 -1.16
N LEU A 198 11.65 -12.04 -1.31
CA LEU A 198 10.76 -12.08 -2.46
C LEU A 198 11.48 -11.78 -3.76
N LYS A 199 12.36 -10.76 -3.80
CA LYS A 199 13.19 -10.48 -4.97
C LYS A 199 14.04 -11.68 -5.39
N LYS A 200 14.62 -12.41 -4.43
CA LYS A 200 15.39 -13.63 -4.69
C LYS A 200 14.50 -14.74 -5.26
N SER A 201 13.33 -14.98 -4.64
CA SER A 201 12.36 -15.98 -5.10
C SER A 201 11.86 -15.69 -6.52
N LEU A 202 11.65 -14.41 -6.85
CA LEU A 202 11.27 -13.94 -8.20
C LEU A 202 12.46 -13.81 -9.17
N GLN A 203 13.69 -14.09 -8.72
CA GLN A 203 14.92 -13.93 -9.51
C GLN A 203 15.09 -12.53 -10.11
N LEU A 204 14.60 -11.50 -9.41
CA LEU A 204 14.71 -10.11 -9.84
C LEU A 204 16.14 -9.61 -9.67
N ARG A 205 16.62 -8.84 -10.64
CA ARG A 205 17.93 -8.17 -10.53
C ARG A 205 17.89 -7.12 -9.41
N PHE A 206 18.88 -7.17 -8.53
CA PHE A 206 19.13 -6.09 -7.60
C PHE A 206 19.72 -4.90 -8.35
N GLN A 207 18.91 -3.88 -8.59
CA GLN A 207 19.46 -2.58 -9.01
C GLN A 207 20.13 -1.94 -7.80
N GLN A 208 21.43 -1.65 -7.93
CA GLN A 208 22.10 -0.82 -6.94
C GLN A 208 21.50 0.59 -7.00
N ILE A 209 21.11 1.11 -5.84
CA ILE A 209 20.78 2.52 -5.72
C ILE A 209 22.12 3.26 -5.80
N PRO A 210 22.32 4.18 -6.77
CA PRO A 210 23.55 4.94 -6.82
C PRO A 210 23.67 5.72 -5.51
N VAL A 211 24.68 5.39 -4.71
CA VAL A 211 25.02 6.13 -3.50
C VAL A 211 25.84 7.33 -3.95
N ASN A 212 25.22 8.50 -4.03
CA ASN A 212 25.99 9.73 -4.22
C ASN A 212 26.57 10.16 -2.86
N LEU A 213 27.78 9.66 -2.57
CA LEU A 213 28.48 9.85 -1.28
C LEU A 213 28.81 11.33 -0.98
N GLU A 214 28.69 12.24 -1.96
CA GLU A 214 28.95 13.67 -1.78
C GLU A 214 28.00 14.33 -0.76
N MET A 215 26.80 13.78 -0.54
CA MET A 215 25.86 14.29 0.48
C MET A 215 26.17 13.84 1.92
N MET A 216 27.11 12.92 2.12
CA MET A 216 27.51 12.42 3.45
C MET A 216 28.78 13.07 4.00
N GLN A 217 29.40 14.01 3.28
CA GLN A 217 30.48 14.83 3.81
C GLN A 217 29.95 15.99 4.66
N ASP A 218 29.09 15.69 5.64
CA ASP A 218 29.03 16.53 6.84
C ASP A 218 30.17 16.05 7.74
N LYS A 219 31.28 16.80 7.72
CA LYS A 219 32.49 16.52 8.50
C LYS A 219 32.16 16.60 9.99
N ARG A 220 31.79 15.46 10.57
CA ARG A 220 32.03 15.19 11.98
C ARG A 220 33.04 14.08 12.07
N ASP A 221 34.26 14.47 12.39
CA ASP A 221 35.35 13.59 12.77
C ASP A 221 34.85 12.66 13.89
N ILE A 222 34.72 11.38 13.57
CA ILE A 222 34.66 10.33 14.59
C ILE A 222 35.76 9.35 14.23
N GLU A 223 36.96 9.66 14.70
CA GLU A 223 37.93 8.62 15.03
C GLU A 223 37.30 7.71 16.07
N THR A 224 37.16 6.42 15.76
CA THR A 224 37.66 5.32 16.61
C THR A 224 37.31 3.99 15.97
N GLY A 225 38.33 3.15 15.86
CA GLY A 225 38.27 1.87 15.17
C GLY A 225 37.34 0.87 15.84
N LEU A 226 36.66 0.10 15.00
CA LEU A 226 36.15 -1.22 15.34
C LEU A 226 36.20 -2.06 14.07
N GLY A 227 37.05 -3.08 14.10
CA GLY A 227 37.18 -4.06 13.04
C GLY A 227 35.86 -4.83 12.90
N VAL A 228 35.30 -4.80 11.69
CA VAL A 228 34.17 -5.65 11.32
C VAL A 228 34.74 -6.90 10.65
N LYS A 229 34.49 -8.07 11.24
CA LYS A 229 34.56 -9.35 10.54
C LYS A 229 33.14 -9.73 10.14
N PHE A 230 33.01 -10.20 8.90
CA PHE A 230 31.76 -10.62 8.26
C PHE A 230 31.03 -11.73 9.02
#